data_AF-A0A534RSL3-F1
#
_entry.id   AF-A0A534RSL3-F1
#
_cell.length_a   1.000
_cell.length_b   1.000
_cell.length_c   1.000
_cell.angle_alpha   90.00
_cell.angle_beta   90.00
_cell.angle_gamma   90.00
#
_symmetry.space_group_name_H-M   'P 1'
#
loop_
_entity.id
_entity.type
_entity.pdbx_description
1 polymer ?
#
loop_
_entity_poly.entity_id
_entity_poly.type
_entity_poly.pdbx_seq_one_letter_code
_entity_poly.pdbx_strand_id
1 'polypeptide(L)'
;MKAASSTAEQSSHDKILDAAEILFAKRGYAGVGLSELAEVVGLGKSSLFHHFENKAQLYAAVAARILGRIEERLVRSLAKGGDPIVRLERWLDELIDLLADHPTYARLLLRSLFEDDDLPGDTPEEQEAHRAIAGMMASVGALVREGMAVGLFRAANVQHLLLTLVGLTVFPFASGEFGAEVLGKDIFDPAEVRRRKRELRDLLRFGLVVNKGR
;
A
#
# COMPACT_ATOMS: atom_id res chain seq x y z
N MET A 1 32.85 31.79 1.60
CA MET A 1 31.90 30.75 2.08
C MET A 1 30.49 31.17 1.69
N LYS A 2 29.91 30.54 0.65
CA LYS A 2 28.48 30.66 0.31
C LYS A 2 27.81 29.35 0.69
N ALA A 3 26.70 29.47 1.42
CA ALA A 3 25.89 28.36 1.90
C ALA A 3 25.38 27.49 0.74
N ALA A 4 25.50 26.17 0.90
CA ALA A 4 24.88 25.19 0.03
C ALA A 4 23.37 25.15 0.30
N SER A 5 22.58 25.55 -0.69
CA SER A 5 21.14 25.27 -0.78
C SER A 5 20.94 24.44 -2.05
N SER A 6 20.86 23.11 -1.90
CA SER A 6 20.45 22.21 -2.97
C SER A 6 19.22 21.43 -2.52
N THR A 7 18.07 22.11 -2.49
CA THR A 7 16.78 21.44 -2.63
C THR A 7 16.73 21.01 -4.10
N ALA A 8 16.89 19.71 -4.39
CA ALA A 8 16.84 19.22 -5.76
C ALA A 8 15.51 19.62 -6.40
N GLU A 9 15.54 20.31 -7.55
CA GLU A 9 14.33 20.63 -8.30
C GLU A 9 13.62 19.33 -8.68
N GLN A 10 12.35 19.22 -8.29
CA GLN A 10 11.53 18.05 -8.61
C GLN A 10 11.36 17.92 -10.13
N SER A 11 11.63 16.73 -10.66
CA SER A 11 11.54 16.45 -12.09
C SER A 11 10.09 16.58 -12.61
N SER A 12 9.91 16.93 -13.88
CA SER A 12 8.58 16.94 -14.51
C SER A 12 7.89 15.59 -14.43
N HIS A 13 8.66 14.50 -14.52
CA HIS A 13 8.18 13.14 -14.34
C HIS A 13 7.56 12.92 -12.95
N ASP A 14 8.24 13.34 -11.88
CA ASP A 14 7.72 13.19 -10.51
C ASP A 14 6.48 14.05 -10.26
N LYS A 15 6.43 15.26 -10.83
CA LYS A 15 5.25 16.13 -10.76
C LYS A 15 4.03 15.49 -11.42
N ILE A 16 4.22 14.83 -12.57
CA ILE A 16 3.16 14.10 -13.25
C ILE A 16 2.65 12.95 -12.37
N LEU A 17 3.56 12.14 -11.81
CA LEU A 17 3.17 11.02 -10.96
C LEU A 17 2.46 11.46 -9.67
N ASP A 18 2.87 12.55 -9.04
CA ASP A 18 2.21 13.09 -7.85
C ASP A 18 0.78 13.56 -8.13
N ALA A 19 0.58 14.30 -9.23
CA ALA A 19 -0.75 14.73 -9.63
C ALA A 19 -1.64 13.54 -10.06
N ALA A 20 -1.06 12.58 -10.79
CA ALA A 20 -1.75 11.38 -11.23
C ALA A 20 -2.20 10.51 -10.05
N GLU A 21 -1.35 10.31 -9.03
CA GLU A 21 -1.68 9.58 -7.82
C GLU A 21 -2.95 10.11 -7.14
N ILE A 22 -3.03 11.43 -6.93
CA ILE A 22 -4.19 12.07 -6.30
C ILE A 22 -5.44 11.89 -7.16
N LEU A 23 -5.33 12.11 -8.47
CA LEU A 23 -6.46 12.01 -9.39
C LEU A 23 -6.98 10.57 -9.50
N PHE A 24 -6.10 9.58 -9.65
CA PHE A 24 -6.49 8.17 -9.70
C PHE A 24 -7.10 7.72 -8.37
N ALA A 25 -6.53 8.10 -7.23
CA ALA A 25 -7.11 7.76 -5.93
C ALA A 25 -8.54 8.31 -5.76
N LYS A 26 -8.80 9.53 -6.25
CA LYS A 26 -10.10 10.19 -6.14
C LYS A 26 -11.14 9.69 -7.16
N ARG A 27 -10.74 9.50 -8.42
CA ARG A 27 -11.67 9.29 -9.54
C ARG A 27 -11.60 7.90 -10.17
N GLY A 28 -10.67 7.06 -9.72
CA GLY A 28 -10.38 5.76 -10.32
C GLY A 28 -9.67 5.88 -11.66
N TYR A 29 -9.30 4.73 -12.24
CA TYR A 29 -8.66 4.70 -13.55
C TYR A 29 -9.52 5.41 -14.58
N ALA A 30 -10.75 4.96 -14.83
CA ALA A 30 -11.64 5.52 -15.86
C ALA A 30 -11.84 7.05 -15.79
N GLY A 31 -11.91 7.63 -14.59
CA GLY A 31 -12.25 9.05 -14.37
C GLY A 31 -11.13 10.07 -14.58
N VAL A 32 -9.91 9.66 -14.97
CA VAL A 32 -8.76 10.58 -15.19
C VAL A 32 -8.46 10.74 -16.67
N GLY A 33 -8.40 11.98 -17.17
CA GLY A 33 -7.97 12.28 -18.53
C GLY A 33 -6.53 12.79 -18.60
N LEU A 34 -5.73 12.32 -19.57
CA LEU A 34 -4.35 12.79 -19.74
C LEU A 34 -4.24 14.28 -20.08
N SER A 35 -5.21 14.82 -20.83
CA SER A 35 -5.24 16.26 -21.15
C SER A 35 -5.49 17.11 -19.89
N GLU A 36 -6.44 16.71 -19.04
CA GLU A 36 -6.71 17.39 -17.76
C GLU A 36 -5.49 17.31 -16.84
N LEU A 37 -4.84 16.15 -16.77
CA LEU A 37 -3.62 15.99 -15.99
C LEU A 37 -2.52 16.94 -16.47
N ALA A 38 -2.33 17.10 -17.79
CA ALA A 38 -1.36 18.03 -18.36
C ALA A 38 -1.62 19.48 -17.90
N GLU A 39 -2.89 19.91 -17.89
CA GLU A 39 -3.31 21.21 -17.38
C GLU A 39 -3.00 21.36 -15.89
N VAL A 40 -3.31 20.34 -15.07
CA VAL A 40 -3.05 20.34 -13.63
C VAL A 40 -1.56 20.50 -13.30
N VAL A 41 -0.67 19.87 -14.08
CA VAL A 41 0.78 19.97 -13.85
C VAL A 41 1.45 21.14 -14.59
N GLY A 42 0.67 21.94 -15.33
CA GLY A 42 1.18 23.07 -16.11
C GLY A 42 2.09 22.67 -17.28
N LEU A 43 1.92 21.45 -17.80
CA LEU A 43 2.68 20.95 -18.95
C LEU A 43 1.83 20.94 -20.22
N GLY A 44 2.47 21.13 -21.36
CA GLY A 44 1.81 20.91 -22.65
C GLY A 44 1.51 19.42 -22.85
N LYS A 45 0.41 19.11 -23.56
CA LYS A 45 -0.01 17.74 -23.88
C LYS A 45 1.13 16.90 -24.49
N SER A 46 1.90 17.46 -25.43
CA SER A 46 3.07 16.79 -26.02
C SER A 46 4.11 16.41 -24.96
N SER A 47 4.38 17.30 -24.00
CA SER A 47 5.33 17.03 -22.91
C SER A 47 4.87 15.88 -22.02
N LEU A 48 3.57 15.76 -21.77
CA LEU A 48 3.04 14.64 -21.00
C LEU A 48 3.16 13.31 -21.77
N PHE A 49 2.84 13.30 -23.06
CA PHE A 49 3.02 12.12 -23.92
C PHE A 49 4.47 11.71 -24.12
N HIS A 50 5.44 12.63 -23.96
CA HIS A 50 6.86 12.28 -23.94
C HIS A 50 7.27 11.50 -22.68
N HIS A 51 6.53 11.65 -21.57
CA HIS A 51 6.80 10.90 -20.34
C HIS A 51 5.99 9.60 -20.26
N PHE A 52 4.73 9.63 -20.70
CA PHE A 52 3.83 8.48 -20.64
C PHE A 52 3.06 8.37 -21.95
N GLU A 53 3.26 7.28 -22.67
CA GLU A 53 2.65 7.03 -23.98
C GLU A 53 1.13 6.99 -23.90
N ASN A 54 0.61 6.46 -22.80
CA ASN A 54 -0.80 6.33 -22.57
C ASN A 54 -1.13 6.30 -21.06
N LYS A 55 -2.44 6.27 -20.78
CA LYS A 55 -2.97 6.32 -19.42
C LYS A 55 -2.71 5.04 -18.62
N ALA A 56 -2.66 3.88 -19.28
CA ALA A 56 -2.33 2.60 -18.65
C ALA A 56 -0.90 2.64 -18.12
N GLN A 57 0.06 3.06 -18.94
CA GLN A 57 1.47 3.22 -18.52
C GLN A 57 1.60 4.20 -17.35
N LEU A 58 0.91 5.34 -17.40
CA LEU A 58 0.91 6.30 -16.29
C LEU A 58 0.33 5.69 -14.99
N TYR A 59 -0.79 4.96 -15.09
CA TYR A 59 -1.40 4.31 -13.93
C TYR A 59 -0.49 3.25 -13.34
N ALA A 60 0.10 2.42 -14.19
CA ALA A 60 1.09 1.43 -13.82
C ALA A 60 2.31 2.05 -13.12
N ALA A 61 2.83 3.15 -13.65
CA ALA A 61 3.94 3.88 -13.05
C ALA A 61 3.59 4.41 -11.64
N VAL A 62 2.38 4.94 -11.46
CA VAL A 62 1.88 5.35 -10.14
C VAL A 62 1.77 4.16 -9.19
N ALA A 63 1.19 3.05 -9.64
CA ALA A 63 1.04 1.84 -8.85
C ALA A 63 2.41 1.27 -8.43
N ALA A 64 3.34 1.10 -9.38
CA ALA A 64 4.69 0.62 -9.14
C ALA A 64 5.43 1.49 -8.12
N ARG A 65 5.34 2.82 -8.25
CA ARG A 65 5.96 3.76 -7.31
C ARG A 65 5.43 3.60 -5.88
N ILE A 66 4.12 3.46 -5.72
CA ILE A 66 3.48 3.32 -4.41
C ILE A 66 3.78 1.95 -3.81
N LEU A 67 3.60 0.89 -4.59
CA LEU A 67 3.85 -0.48 -4.17
C LEU A 67 5.31 -0.71 -3.80
N GLY A 68 6.26 -0.15 -4.56
CA GLY A 68 7.67 -0.19 -4.21
C GLY A 68 7.98 0.49 -2.88
N ARG A 69 7.39 1.67 -2.60
CA ARG A 69 7.56 2.36 -1.30
C ARG A 69 7.00 1.54 -0.14
N ILE A 70 5.83 0.94 -0.32
CA ILE A 70 5.18 0.09 0.69
C ILE A 70 6.04 -1.15 0.91
N GLU A 71 6.41 -1.87 -0.15
CA GLU A 71 7.26 -3.07 -0.08
C GLU A 71 8.56 -2.77 0.67
N GLU A 72 9.28 -1.71 0.28
CA GLU A 72 10.56 -1.34 0.89
C GLU A 72 10.41 -1.05 2.39
N ARG A 73 9.33 -0.35 2.80
CA ARG A 73 9.06 -0.08 4.22
C ARG A 73 8.73 -1.37 4.98
N LEU A 74 7.88 -2.22 4.41
CA LEU A 74 7.44 -3.45 5.05
C LEU A 74 8.57 -4.47 5.17
N VAL A 75 9.40 -4.64 4.13
CA VAL A 75 10.60 -5.50 4.16
C VAL A 75 11.57 -5.02 5.24
N ARG A 76 11.83 -3.71 5.34
CA ARG A 76 12.67 -3.15 6.41
C ARG A 76 12.10 -3.44 7.80
N SER A 77 10.78 -3.41 7.99
CA SER A 77 10.16 -3.72 9.28
C SER A 77 10.43 -5.16 9.73
N LEU A 78 10.43 -6.11 8.78
CA LEU A 78 10.66 -7.53 9.03
C LEU A 78 12.12 -7.84 9.37
N ALA A 79 13.05 -7.01 8.90
CA ALA A 79 14.49 -7.15 9.13
C ALA A 79 14.95 -6.68 10.53
N LYS A 80 14.13 -5.91 11.27
CA LYS A 80 14.46 -5.36 12.61
C LYS A 80 14.55 -6.43 13.74
N GLY A 81 14.55 -7.72 13.42
CA GLY A 81 14.65 -8.83 14.39
C GLY A 81 13.43 -8.98 15.31
N GLY A 82 13.50 -9.94 16.23
CA GLY A 82 12.43 -10.35 17.14
C GLY A 82 11.84 -11.72 16.77
N ASP A 83 11.01 -12.27 17.65
CA ASP A 83 10.26 -13.48 17.33
C ASP A 83 9.19 -13.21 16.25
N PRO A 84 8.65 -14.26 15.60
CA PRO A 84 7.59 -14.13 14.61
C PRO A 84 6.37 -13.30 15.01
N ILE A 85 5.97 -13.31 16.29
CA ILE A 85 4.82 -12.55 16.79
C ILE A 85 5.14 -11.05 16.72
N VAL A 86 6.27 -10.65 17.31
CA VAL A 86 6.73 -9.26 17.34
C VAL A 86 6.95 -8.73 15.92
N ARG A 87 7.53 -9.54 15.04
CA ARG A 87 7.76 -9.15 13.63
C ARG A 87 6.45 -8.96 12.87
N LEU A 88 5.44 -9.81 13.10
CA LEU A 88 4.14 -9.68 12.42
C LEU A 88 3.37 -8.46 12.92
N GLU A 89 3.35 -8.22 14.23
CA GLU A 89 2.74 -7.03 14.83
C GLU A 89 3.38 -5.75 14.30
N ARG A 90 4.71 -5.72 14.21
CA ARG A 90 5.43 -4.57 13.65
C ARG A 90 5.11 -4.35 12.18
N TRP A 91 5.06 -5.42 11.39
CA TRP A 91 4.70 -5.34 9.97
C TRP A 91 3.30 -4.73 9.78
N LEU A 92 2.33 -5.12 10.62
CA LEU A 92 0.98 -4.57 10.58
C LEU A 92 0.92 -3.12 11.04
N ASP A 93 1.65 -2.78 12.10
CA ASP A 93 1.71 -1.41 12.60
C ASP A 93 2.29 -0.47 11.53
N GLU A 94 3.35 -0.90 10.83
CA GLU A 94 3.99 -0.13 9.75
C GLU A 94 3.09 -0.04 8.50
N LEU A 95 2.36 -1.10 8.15
CA LEU A 95 1.36 -1.05 7.08
C LEU A 95 0.24 -0.07 7.44
N ILE A 96 -0.31 -0.14 8.66
CA ILE A 96 -1.38 0.75 9.09
C ILE A 96 -0.92 2.20 9.12
N ASP A 97 0.31 2.48 9.59
CA ASP A 97 0.86 3.85 9.54
C ASP A 97 0.94 4.36 8.10
N LEU A 98 1.47 3.57 7.17
CA LEU A 98 1.54 3.94 5.75
C LEU A 98 0.16 4.26 5.17
N LEU A 99 -0.85 3.45 5.47
CA LEU A 99 -2.21 3.65 4.95
C LEU A 99 -2.89 4.87 5.57
N ALA A 100 -2.60 5.16 6.85
CA ALA A 100 -3.13 6.33 7.53
C ALA A 100 -2.45 7.63 7.08
N ASP A 101 -1.14 7.62 6.90
CA ASP A 101 -0.33 8.78 6.47
C ASP A 101 -0.55 9.11 4.98
N HIS A 102 -0.96 8.12 4.19
CA HIS A 102 -1.20 8.27 2.75
C HIS A 102 -2.60 7.76 2.37
N PRO A 103 -3.66 8.58 2.52
CA PRO A 103 -5.05 8.18 2.24
C PRO A 103 -5.31 7.67 0.81
N THR A 104 -4.45 7.99 -0.14
CA THR A 104 -4.49 7.51 -1.53
C THR A 104 -4.06 6.05 -1.66
N TYR A 105 -3.17 5.57 -0.79
CA TYR A 105 -2.52 4.26 -0.93
C TYR A 105 -3.50 3.12 -0.80
N ALA A 106 -4.39 3.17 0.20
CA ALA A 106 -5.33 2.08 0.44
C ALA A 106 -6.26 1.82 -0.76
N ARG A 107 -6.73 2.89 -1.42
CA ARG A 107 -7.59 2.77 -2.61
C ARG A 107 -6.83 2.25 -3.81
N LEU A 108 -5.61 2.74 -4.02
CA LEU A 108 -4.78 2.29 -5.15
C LEU A 108 -4.33 0.84 -4.96
N LEU A 109 -3.91 0.45 -3.76
CA LEU A 109 -3.64 -0.95 -3.41
C LEU A 109 -4.84 -1.85 -3.70
N LEU A 110 -6.02 -1.48 -3.19
CA LEU A 110 -7.21 -2.30 -3.35
C LEU A 110 -7.59 -2.44 -4.83
N ARG A 111 -7.47 -1.36 -5.61
CA ARG A 111 -7.67 -1.41 -7.07
C ARG A 111 -6.65 -2.28 -7.77
N SER A 112 -5.37 -2.16 -7.46
CA SER A 112 -4.32 -3.03 -8.01
C SER A 112 -4.52 -4.52 -7.66
N LEU A 113 -5.33 -4.85 -6.64
CA LEU A 113 -5.70 -6.23 -6.32
C LEU A 113 -6.91 -6.75 -7.13
N PHE A 114 -7.65 -5.87 -7.80
CA PHE A 114 -8.89 -6.20 -8.54
C PHE A 114 -8.84 -5.87 -10.04
N GLU A 115 -8.02 -4.90 -10.46
CA GLU A 115 -8.04 -4.31 -11.81
C GLU A 115 -7.03 -4.95 -12.80
N ASP A 116 -6.60 -6.19 -12.56
CA ASP A 116 -5.70 -6.91 -13.49
C ASP A 116 -6.33 -7.18 -14.87
N ASP A 117 -7.68 -7.20 -14.98
CA ASP A 117 -8.38 -7.53 -16.24
C ASP A 117 -8.48 -6.36 -17.24
N ASP A 118 -8.26 -5.11 -16.81
CA ASP A 118 -8.45 -3.90 -17.64
C ASP A 118 -7.14 -3.30 -18.18
N LEU A 119 -6.00 -3.87 -17.80
CA LEU A 119 -4.66 -3.41 -18.18
C LEU A 119 -3.99 -4.42 -19.12
N PRO A 120 -3.20 -3.97 -20.11
CA PRO A 120 -2.58 -4.86 -21.09
C PRO A 120 -1.56 -5.84 -20.49
N GLY A 121 -1.07 -5.59 -19.26
CA GLY A 121 -0.21 -6.51 -18.50
C GLY A 121 1.24 -6.64 -18.98
N ASP A 122 1.61 -5.88 -20.02
CA ASP A 122 2.86 -6.04 -20.75
C ASP A 122 3.87 -4.89 -20.50
N THR A 123 3.52 -3.87 -19.71
CA THR A 123 4.46 -2.77 -19.43
C THR A 123 5.46 -3.11 -18.31
N PRO A 124 6.69 -2.58 -18.35
CA PRO A 124 7.65 -2.75 -17.25
C PRO A 124 7.12 -2.29 -15.89
N GLU A 125 6.31 -1.22 -15.88
CA GLU A 125 5.72 -0.67 -14.67
C GLU A 125 4.63 -1.59 -14.07
N GLU A 126 3.80 -2.23 -14.90
CA GLU A 126 2.83 -3.25 -14.45
C GLU A 126 3.55 -4.44 -13.82
N GLN A 127 4.59 -4.94 -14.49
CA GLN A 127 5.39 -6.06 -13.99
C GLN A 127 6.05 -5.72 -12.65
N GLU A 128 6.55 -4.50 -12.49
CA GLU A 128 7.16 -4.05 -11.23
C GLU A 128 6.13 -3.91 -10.10
N ALA A 129 4.92 -3.40 -10.41
CA ALA A 129 3.81 -3.36 -9.46
C ALA A 129 3.42 -4.77 -8.99
N HIS A 130 3.22 -5.71 -9.92
CA HIS A 130 2.91 -7.11 -9.60
C HIS A 130 4.02 -7.77 -8.81
N ARG A 131 5.28 -7.54 -9.18
CA ARG A 131 6.45 -8.04 -8.45
C ARG A 131 6.45 -7.54 -7.00
N ALA A 132 6.19 -6.26 -6.78
CA ALA A 132 6.15 -5.69 -5.44
C ALA A 132 5.03 -6.30 -4.57
N ILE A 133 3.81 -6.50 -5.13
CA ILE A 133 2.73 -7.19 -4.42
C ILE A 133 3.12 -8.62 -4.07
N ALA A 134 3.62 -9.38 -5.05
CA ALA A 134 4.05 -10.75 -4.84
C ALA A 134 5.18 -10.85 -3.80
N GLY A 135 6.14 -9.93 -3.82
CA GLY A 135 7.24 -9.83 -2.87
C GLY A 135 6.77 -9.56 -1.44
N MET A 136 5.83 -8.63 -1.27
CA MET A 136 5.19 -8.36 0.02
C MET A 136 4.47 -9.59 0.57
N MET A 137 3.61 -10.22 -0.23
CA MET A 137 2.84 -11.40 0.16
C MET A 137 3.75 -12.59 0.49
N ALA A 138 4.80 -12.80 -0.30
CA ALA A 138 5.78 -13.86 -0.06
C ALA A 138 6.52 -13.63 1.26
N SER A 139 6.91 -12.39 1.56
CA SER A 139 7.65 -12.03 2.78
C SER A 139 6.84 -12.25 4.05
N VAL A 140 5.60 -11.76 4.11
CA VAL A 140 4.73 -11.97 5.28
C VAL A 140 4.27 -13.44 5.36
N GLY A 141 4.04 -14.10 4.24
CA GLY A 141 3.72 -15.53 4.20
C GLY A 141 4.86 -16.41 4.72
N ALA A 142 6.12 -16.05 4.43
CA ALA A 142 7.29 -16.72 4.99
C ALA A 142 7.37 -16.54 6.51
N LEU A 143 7.13 -15.33 7.02
CA LEU A 143 7.09 -15.07 8.46
C LEU A 143 6.01 -15.90 9.18
N VAL A 144 4.82 -15.99 8.60
CA VAL A 144 3.74 -16.80 9.15
C VAL A 144 4.14 -18.28 9.20
N ARG A 145 4.74 -18.81 8.13
CA ARG A 145 5.24 -20.20 8.10
C ARG A 145 6.35 -20.44 9.12
N GLU A 146 7.26 -19.49 9.30
CA GLU A 146 8.29 -19.52 10.33
C GLU A 146 7.67 -19.64 11.73
N GLY A 147 6.72 -18.77 12.06
CA GLY A 147 6.03 -18.80 13.36
C GLY A 147 5.25 -20.09 13.62
N MET A 148 4.67 -20.70 12.57
CA MET A 148 4.06 -22.02 12.67
C MET A 148 5.10 -23.11 12.96
N ALA A 149 6.24 -23.09 12.26
CA ALA A 149 7.30 -24.09 12.41
C ALA A 149 7.92 -24.10 13.82
N VAL A 150 8.05 -22.92 14.45
CA VAL A 150 8.56 -22.80 15.83
C VAL A 150 7.48 -22.90 16.91
N GLY A 151 6.23 -23.19 16.52
CA GLY A 151 5.10 -23.39 17.44
C GLY A 151 4.61 -22.14 18.14
N LEU A 152 4.88 -20.95 17.58
CA LEU A 152 4.34 -19.67 18.06
C LEU A 152 2.98 -19.35 17.42
N PHE A 153 2.75 -19.78 16.18
CA PHE A 153 1.46 -19.67 15.50
C PHE A 153 0.81 -21.04 15.34
N ARG A 154 -0.52 -21.09 15.45
CA ARG A 154 -1.28 -22.31 15.16
C ARG A 154 -1.24 -22.61 13.67
N ALA A 155 -1.51 -23.87 13.31
CA ALA A 155 -1.72 -24.24 11.91
C ALA A 155 -2.88 -23.43 11.30
N ALA A 156 -2.65 -22.89 10.11
CA ALA A 156 -3.64 -22.19 9.29
C ALA A 156 -3.26 -22.26 7.82
N ASN A 157 -4.24 -22.09 6.93
CA ASN A 157 -3.95 -21.86 5.53
C ASN A 157 -3.38 -20.44 5.37
N VAL A 158 -2.16 -20.35 4.85
CA VAL A 158 -1.43 -19.07 4.76
C VAL A 158 -2.12 -18.12 3.78
N GLN A 159 -2.58 -18.60 2.64
CA GLN A 159 -3.23 -17.77 1.62
C GLN A 159 -4.51 -17.11 2.15
N HIS A 160 -5.37 -17.87 2.83
CA HIS A 160 -6.57 -17.31 3.47
C HIS A 160 -6.24 -16.33 4.59
N LEU A 161 -5.19 -16.60 5.36
CA LEU A 161 -4.74 -15.65 6.39
C LEU A 161 -4.26 -14.35 5.76
N LEU A 162 -3.48 -14.39 4.68
CA LEU A 162 -3.02 -13.18 3.99
C LEU A 162 -4.19 -12.36 3.44
N LEU A 163 -5.17 -13.01 2.79
CA LEU A 163 -6.39 -12.34 2.33
C LEU A 163 -7.17 -11.70 3.49
N THR A 164 -7.24 -12.40 4.63
CA THR A 164 -7.87 -11.87 5.85
C THR A 164 -7.11 -10.64 6.35
N LEU A 165 -5.77 -10.67 6.40
CA LEU A 165 -4.95 -9.54 6.83
C LEU A 165 -5.12 -8.33 5.91
N VAL A 166 -5.20 -8.53 4.59
CA VAL A 166 -5.50 -7.47 3.62
C VAL A 166 -6.88 -6.87 3.90
N GLY A 167 -7.90 -7.70 4.09
CA GLY A 167 -9.25 -7.23 4.41
C GLY A 167 -9.32 -6.46 5.74
N LEU A 168 -8.54 -6.85 6.73
CA LEU A 168 -8.53 -6.17 8.04
C LEU A 168 -7.67 -4.91 8.09
N THR A 169 -6.71 -4.75 7.17
CA THR A 169 -5.78 -3.61 7.13
C THR A 169 -6.11 -2.61 6.02
N VAL A 170 -6.27 -3.05 4.77
CA VAL A 170 -6.42 -2.18 3.59
C VAL A 170 -7.85 -1.65 3.45
N PHE A 171 -8.85 -2.52 3.53
CA PHE A 171 -10.25 -2.16 3.29
C PHE A 171 -10.76 -1.00 4.17
N PRO A 172 -10.48 -0.94 5.49
CA PRO A 172 -10.92 0.17 6.32
C PRO A 172 -10.52 1.54 5.77
N PHE A 173 -9.25 1.71 5.37
CA PHE A 173 -8.77 2.98 4.83
C PHE A 173 -9.24 3.20 3.38
N ALA A 174 -9.37 2.13 2.59
CA ALA A 174 -9.88 2.23 1.22
C ALA A 174 -11.35 2.67 1.17
N SER A 175 -12.13 2.27 2.19
CA SER A 175 -13.57 2.52 2.27
C SER A 175 -13.95 4.00 2.39
N GLY A 176 -13.03 4.86 2.84
CA GLY A 176 -13.21 6.31 2.89
C GLY A 176 -14.47 6.75 3.65
N GLU A 177 -15.32 7.56 2.99
CA GLU A 177 -16.55 8.11 3.57
C GLU A 177 -17.49 7.03 4.11
N PHE A 178 -17.64 5.90 3.39
CA PHE A 178 -18.46 4.77 3.86
C PHE A 178 -17.95 4.23 5.19
N GLY A 179 -16.64 4.04 5.32
CA GLY A 179 -16.07 3.58 6.58
C GLY A 179 -16.20 4.61 7.70
N ALA A 180 -16.04 5.89 7.38
CA ALA A 180 -16.22 6.97 8.36
C ALA A 180 -17.66 7.05 8.88
N GLU A 181 -18.65 6.83 8.00
CA GLU A 181 -20.07 6.72 8.36
C GLU A 181 -20.31 5.53 9.29
N VAL A 182 -19.80 4.34 8.94
CA VAL A 182 -19.94 3.13 9.76
C VAL A 182 -19.27 3.30 11.13
N LEU A 183 -18.11 3.95 11.19
CA LEU A 183 -17.39 4.20 12.45
C LEU A 183 -18.02 5.35 13.27
N GLY A 184 -18.78 6.23 12.63
CA GLY A 184 -19.24 7.49 13.22
C GLY A 184 -18.12 8.48 13.53
N LYS A 185 -16.94 8.28 12.93
CA LYS A 185 -15.70 9.08 13.13
C LYS A 185 -14.83 9.02 11.89
N ASP A 186 -13.91 9.97 11.78
CA ASP A 186 -12.85 9.91 10.77
C ASP A 186 -11.96 8.68 11.00
N ILE A 187 -11.86 7.80 9.99
CA ILE A 187 -11.00 6.61 10.00
C ILE A 187 -9.52 6.97 10.06
N PHE A 188 -9.15 8.15 9.59
CA PHE A 188 -7.77 8.65 9.59
C PHE A 188 -7.43 9.38 10.90
N ASP A 189 -8.36 9.54 11.84
CA ASP A 189 -8.08 10.15 13.15
C ASP A 189 -6.98 9.35 13.88
N PRO A 190 -5.90 10.01 14.37
CA PRO A 190 -4.79 9.32 15.02
C PRO A 190 -5.20 8.45 16.23
N ALA A 191 -6.25 8.80 16.97
CA ALA A 191 -6.77 7.99 18.07
C ALA A 191 -7.45 6.72 17.57
N GLU A 192 -8.21 6.81 16.47
CA GLU A 192 -8.85 5.65 15.84
C GLU A 192 -7.82 4.75 15.14
N VAL A 193 -6.79 5.31 14.50
CA VAL A 193 -5.65 4.54 13.96
C VAL A 193 -4.93 3.78 15.07
N ARG A 194 -4.62 4.45 16.19
CA ARG A 194 -4.01 3.78 17.36
C ARG A 194 -4.91 2.69 17.94
N ARG A 195 -6.23 2.91 17.95
CA ARG A 195 -7.20 1.92 18.42
C ARG A 195 -7.23 0.70 17.51
N ARG A 196 -7.33 0.91 16.20
CA ARG A 196 -7.28 -0.14 15.17
C ARG A 196 -6.06 -1.04 15.32
N LYS A 197 -4.88 -0.45 15.48
CA LYS A 197 -3.64 -1.20 15.72
C LYS A 197 -3.73 -2.11 16.94
N ARG A 198 -4.21 -1.59 18.07
CA ARG A 198 -4.40 -2.40 19.29
C ARG A 198 -5.36 -3.56 19.05
N GLU A 199 -6.55 -3.27 18.52
CA GLU A 199 -7.58 -4.28 18.28
C GLU A 199 -7.13 -5.36 17.28
N LEU A 200 -6.37 -5.00 16.25
CA LEU A 200 -5.83 -5.96 15.29
C LEU A 200 -4.75 -6.86 15.90
N ARG A 201 -3.86 -6.30 16.74
CA ARG A 201 -2.86 -7.11 17.47
C ARG A 201 -3.54 -8.08 18.42
N ASP A 202 -4.56 -7.63 19.14
CA ASP A 202 -5.33 -8.48 20.04
C ASP A 202 -6.02 -9.61 19.26
N LEU A 203 -6.68 -9.28 18.14
CA LEU A 203 -7.31 -10.28 17.25
C LEU A 203 -6.31 -11.34 16.78
N LEU A 204 -5.08 -10.95 16.46
CA LEU A 204 -4.04 -11.89 16.03
C LEU A 204 -3.50 -12.73 17.18
N ARG A 205 -3.33 -12.15 18.37
CA ARG A 205 -2.92 -12.90 19.55
C ARG A 205 -3.96 -13.95 19.93
N PHE A 206 -5.24 -13.60 19.93
CA PHE A 206 -6.30 -14.56 20.22
C PHE A 206 -6.54 -15.54 19.08
N GLY A 207 -6.36 -15.10 17.83
CA GLY A 207 -6.75 -15.85 16.64
C GLY A 207 -5.64 -16.68 16.00
N LEU A 208 -4.37 -16.40 16.27
CA LEU A 208 -3.22 -17.03 15.60
C LEU A 208 -2.14 -17.53 16.58
N VAL A 209 -1.87 -16.81 17.66
CA VAL A 209 -0.80 -17.17 18.60
C VAL A 209 -1.20 -18.37 19.46
N VAL A 210 -0.28 -19.33 19.61
CA VAL A 210 -0.48 -20.48 20.51
C VAL A 210 -0.13 -20.04 21.94
N ASN A 211 -1.13 -20.00 22.81
CA ASN A 211 -0.89 -19.83 24.24
C ASN A 211 -0.33 -21.14 24.80
N LYS A 212 0.97 -21.16 25.12
CA LYS A 212 1.59 -22.23 25.92
C LYS A 212 1.11 -22.08 27.38
N GLY A 213 -0.15 -22.42 27.64
CA GLY A 213 -0.75 -22.22 28.95
C GLY A 213 -2.27 -22.39 28.98
N ARG A 214 -2.74 -23.59 28.62
CA ARG A 214 -3.89 -24.27 29.23
C ARG A 214 -3.67 -25.77 29.14
#